data_AF-A0A7V9UCX6-F1
#
_entry.id   AF-A0A7V9UCX6-F1
#
_cell.length_a   1.000
_cell.length_b   1.000
_cell.length_c   1.000
_cell.angle_alpha   90.00
_cell.angle_beta   90.00
_cell.angle_gamma   90.00
#
_symmetry.space_group_name_H-M   'P 1'
#
loop_
_entity.id
_entity.type
_entity.pdbx_description
1 polymer ?
#
loop_
_entity_poly.entity_id
_entity_poly.type
_entity_poly.pdbx_seq_one_letter_code
_entity_poly.pdbx_strand_id
1 'polypeptide(L)'
;MGGLGAGELLLVLAVLLLLFGATKLPKLARSMGQASKEFKTGLKEGHQETPVEGPCPFCAADVPAESKFCPGCGKSALEIIAEREKNPA
;
A
#
# COMPACT_ATOMS: atom_id res chain seq x y z
N MET A 1 28.60 -18.38 13.36
CA MET A 1 28.96 -17.78 14.67
C MET A 1 28.51 -16.33 14.63
N GLY A 2 27.58 -15.92 15.50
CA GLY A 2 27.21 -14.50 15.66
C GLY A 2 25.80 -14.09 15.20
N GLY A 3 24.77 -14.86 15.53
CA GLY A 3 23.39 -14.37 15.47
C GLY A 3 23.00 -13.85 16.84
N LEU A 4 22.56 -12.60 16.94
CA LEU A 4 21.97 -12.04 18.17
C LEU A 4 20.87 -12.99 18.65
N GLY A 5 21.14 -13.72 19.73
CA GLY A 5 20.18 -14.65 20.29
C GLY A 5 19.01 -13.89 20.90
N ALA A 6 17.89 -14.60 21.11
CA ALA A 6 16.72 -14.02 21.79
C ALA A 6 17.10 -13.42 23.16
N GLY A 7 18.09 -14.00 23.87
CA GLY A 7 18.60 -13.49 25.14
C GLY A 7 19.31 -12.13 25.04
N GLU A 8 20.21 -11.96 24.07
CA GLU A 8 20.89 -10.67 23.83
C GLU A 8 19.90 -9.57 23.44
N LEU A 9 18.92 -9.89 22.59
CA LEU A 9 17.89 -8.93 22.21
C LEU A 9 17.03 -8.48 23.40
N LEU A 10 16.70 -9.40 24.31
CA LEU A 10 15.96 -9.10 25.55
C LEU A 10 16.77 -8.21 26.49
N LEU A 11 18.08 -8.44 26.58
CA LEU A 11 18.98 -7.66 27.44
C LEU A 11 19.14 -6.23 26.90
N VAL A 12 19.31 -6.06 25.59
CA VAL A 12 19.33 -4.73 24.95
C VAL A 12 17.99 -4.01 25.14
N LEU A 13 16.87 -4.70 24.94
CA LEU A 13 15.54 -4.14 25.15
C LEU A 13 15.34 -3.70 26.61
N ALA A 14 15.82 -4.50 27.57
CA ALA A 14 15.75 -4.16 28.99
C ALA A 14 16.56 -2.88 29.30
N VAL A 15 17.77 -2.74 28.76
CA VAL A 15 18.56 -1.51 28.93
C VAL A 15 17.86 -0.30 28.30
N LEU A 16 17.31 -0.43 27.09
CA LEU A 16 16.53 0.63 26.45
C LEU A 16 15.29 1.02 27.26
N LEU A 17 14.60 0.03 27.84
CA LEU A 17 13.46 0.27 28.72
C LEU A 17 13.85 0.98 30.02
N LEU A 18 15.04 0.72 30.57
CA LEU A 18 15.54 1.43 31.74
C LEU A 18 15.90 2.88 31.42
N LEU A 19 16.51 3.15 30.26
CA LEU A 19 16.91 4.50 29.84
C LEU A 19 15.73 5.36 29.41
N PHE A 20 14.85 4.82 28.57
CA PHE A 20 13.72 5.56 28.00
C PHE A 20 12.43 5.41 28.82
N GLY A 21 12.31 4.37 29.63
CA GLY A 21 11.09 4.03 30.35
C GLY A 21 10.08 3.22 29.51
N ALA A 22 9.26 2.42 30.19
CA ALA A 22 8.24 1.57 29.57
C ALA A 22 7.16 2.33 28.75
N THR A 23 7.01 3.64 28.99
CA THR A 23 5.98 4.46 28.34
C THR A 23 6.46 5.18 27.08
N LYS A 24 7.76 5.44 26.92
CA LYS A 24 8.30 6.23 25.79
C LYS A 24 8.49 5.40 24.53
N LEU A 25 9.02 4.18 24.66
CA LEU A 25 9.16 3.22 23.55
C LEU A 25 7.85 2.98 22.76
N PRO A 26 6.72 2.61 23.40
CA PRO A 26 5.47 2.40 22.69
C PRO A 26 4.90 3.71 22.11
N LYS A 27 5.13 4.85 22.76
CA LYS A 27 4.68 6.16 22.26
C LYS A 27 5.39 6.54 20.96
N LEU A 28 6.71 6.34 20.90
CA LEU A 28 7.53 6.55 19.71
C LEU A 28 7.16 5.57 18.58
N ALA A 29 6.98 4.29 18.91
CA ALA A 29 6.55 3.29 17.93
C ALA A 29 5.18 3.62 17.32
N ARG A 30 4.23 4.10 18.14
CA ARG A 30 2.92 4.53 17.66
C ARG A 30 3.00 5.74 16.72
N SER A 31 3.75 6.78 17.07
CA SER A 31 3.90 7.96 16.20
C SER A 31 4.61 7.63 14.89
N MET A 32 5.64 6.79 14.93
CA MET A 32 6.34 6.32 13.74
C MET A 32 5.45 5.42 12.87
N GLY A 33 4.65 4.55 13.50
CA GLY A 33 3.70 3.68 12.80
C GLY A 33 2.59 4.47 12.10
N GLN A 34 2.09 5.54 12.72
CA GLN A 34 1.14 6.46 12.09
C GLN A 34 1.74 7.13 10.85
N ALA A 35 2.95 7.70 10.96
CA ALA A 35 3.64 8.30 9.82
C ALA A 35 3.85 7.29 8.67
N SER A 36 4.31 6.07 8.98
CA SER A 36 4.47 5.01 7.98
C SER A 36 3.15 4.56 7.34
N LYS A 37 2.06 4.56 8.11
CA LYS A 37 0.72 4.22 7.62
C LYS A 37 0.22 5.28 6.63
N GLU A 38 0.25 6.55 7.02
CA GLU A 38 -0.16 7.66 6.16
C GLU A 38 0.70 7.73 4.90
N PHE A 39 2.02 7.50 5.03
CA PHE A 39 2.92 7.39 3.87
C PHE A 39 2.51 6.27 2.91
N LYS A 40 2.18 5.08 3.44
CA LYS A 40 1.72 3.95 2.62
C LYS A 40 0.35 4.20 1.98
N THR A 41 -0.55 4.89 2.68
CA THR A 41 -1.85 5.30 2.13
C THR A 41 -1.66 6.30 1.00
N GLY A 42 -0.86 7.35 1.19
CA GLY A 42 -0.57 8.33 0.14
C GLY A 42 0.09 7.72 -1.10
N LEU A 43 0.97 6.73 -0.92
CA LEU A 43 1.54 5.96 -2.04
C LEU A 43 0.48 5.15 -2.79
N LYS A 44 -0.52 4.58 -2.11
CA LYS A 44 -1.63 3.87 -2.76
C LYS A 44 -2.61 4.84 -3.43
N GLU A 45 -2.87 5.99 -2.82
CA GLU A 45 -3.77 7.01 -3.33
C GLU A 45 -3.22 7.69 -4.60
N GLY A 46 -1.90 7.86 -4.71
CA GLY A 46 -1.25 8.28 -5.94
C GLY A 46 -1.39 7.25 -7.09
N HIS A 47 -1.80 6.03 -6.77
CA HIS A 47 -2.14 4.97 -7.73
C HIS A 47 -3.66 4.70 -7.78
N GLN A 48 -4.51 5.69 -7.47
CA GLN A 48 -5.97 5.53 -7.50
C GLN A 48 -6.49 5.11 -8.88
N GLU A 49 -6.66 3.80 -9.03
CA GLU A 49 -7.92 3.07 -9.19
C GLU A 49 -9.17 3.96 -9.31
N THR A 50 -9.28 4.72 -10.39
CA THR A 50 -10.57 5.17 -10.89
C THR A 50 -11.36 3.93 -11.32
N PRO A 51 -12.55 3.68 -10.76
CA PRO A 51 -13.37 2.53 -11.13
C PRO A 51 -13.77 2.65 -12.61
N VAL A 52 -13.44 1.61 -13.38
CA VAL A 52 -13.81 1.49 -14.79
C VAL A 52 -14.94 0.50 -14.90
N GLU A 53 -16.16 1.01 -15.07
CA GLU A 53 -17.31 0.19 -15.46
C GLU A 53 -17.61 0.37 -16.95
N GLY A 54 -18.10 -0.71 -17.56
CA GLY A 54 -18.59 -0.74 -18.93
C GLY A 54 -17.62 -1.34 -19.96
N PRO A 55 -17.95 -1.21 -21.25
CA PRO A 55 -17.24 -1.92 -22.32
C PRO A 55 -15.80 -1.42 -22.47
N CYS A 56 -14.87 -2.38 -22.51
CA CYS A 56 -13.46 -2.21 -22.83
C CYS A 56 -13.28 -1.63 -24.25
N PRO A 57 -12.63 -0.46 -24.46
CA PRO A 57 -12.39 0.09 -25.81
C PRO A 57 -11.40 -0.74 -26.64
N PHE A 58 -10.56 -1.57 -26.01
CA PHE A 58 -9.58 -2.42 -26.69
C PHE A 58 -10.14 -3.76 -27.18
N CYS A 59 -11.19 -4.27 -26.53
CA CYS A 59 -11.58 -5.68 -26.59
C CYS A 59 -13.08 -5.92 -26.46
N ALA A 60 -13.87 -4.87 -26.22
CA ALA A 60 -15.32 -4.89 -26.01
C ALA A 60 -15.84 -5.78 -24.87
N ALA A 61 -14.96 -6.43 -24.09
CA ALA A 61 -15.36 -7.16 -22.89
C ALA A 61 -15.91 -6.20 -21.82
N ASP A 62 -16.90 -6.66 -21.06
CA ASP A 62 -17.48 -5.89 -19.96
C ASP A 62 -16.53 -5.91 -18.75
N VAL A 63 -16.13 -4.73 -18.28
CA VAL A 63 -15.18 -4.59 -17.17
C VAL A 63 -15.96 -4.33 -15.88
N PRO A 64 -15.86 -5.20 -14.86
CA PRO A 64 -16.51 -5.00 -13.57
C PRO A 64 -15.78 -3.94 -12.72
N ALA A 65 -16.56 -3.16 -11.96
CA ALA A 65 -16.12 -2.05 -11.11
C ALA A 65 -14.91 -2.35 -10.21
N GLU A 66 -14.87 -3.58 -9.71
CA GLU A 66 -13.90 -4.04 -8.71
C GLU A 66 -12.55 -4.43 -9.31
N SER A 67 -12.47 -4.53 -10.65
CA SER A 67 -11.31 -5.13 -11.33
C SER A 67 -10.24 -4.08 -11.69
N LYS A 68 -9.03 -4.28 -11.16
CA LYS A 68 -7.85 -3.47 -11.53
C LYS A 68 -7.39 -3.70 -12.99
N PHE A 69 -7.87 -4.77 -13.62
CA PHE A 69 -7.48 -5.23 -14.96
C PHE A 69 -8.69 -5.76 -15.73
N CYS A 70 -8.73 -5.53 -17.03
CA CYS A 70 -9.75 -6.09 -17.91
C CYS A 70 -9.54 -7.62 -18.10
N PRO A 71 -10.58 -8.45 -17.87
CA PRO A 71 -10.48 -9.91 -18.00
C PRO A 71 -10.29 -10.40 -19.45
N GLY A 72 -10.63 -9.57 -20.45
CA GLY A 72 -10.53 -9.96 -21.87
C GLY A 72 -9.12 -9.77 -22.45
N CYS A 73 -8.46 -8.64 -22.17
CA CYS A 73 -7.19 -8.27 -22.80
C CYS A 73 -6.04 -8.00 -21.82
N GLY A 74 -6.28 -8.06 -20.50
CA GLY A 74 -5.25 -7.86 -19.48
C GLY A 74 -4.78 -6.42 -19.28
N LYS A 75 -5.37 -5.44 -19.97
CA LYS A 75 -5.08 -4.01 -19.80
C LYS A 75 -5.53 -3.51 -18.42
N SER A 76 -4.74 -2.63 -17.81
CA SER A 76 -5.07 -2.06 -16.51
C SER A 76 -6.23 -1.05 -16.60
N ALA A 77 -6.98 -0.87 -15.51
CA ALA A 77 -8.05 0.12 -15.43
C ALA A 77 -7.57 1.54 -15.81
N LEU A 78 -6.34 1.90 -15.43
CA LEU A 78 -5.72 3.19 -15.77
C LEU A 78 -5.51 3.37 -17.29
N GLU A 79 -5.05 2.32 -17.99
CA GLU A 79 -4.89 2.37 -19.44
C GLU A 79 -6.23 2.51 -20.16
N ILE A 80 -7.29 1.87 -19.64
CA ILE A 80 -8.63 1.95 -20.23
C ILE A 80 -9.21 3.35 -20.11
N ILE A 81 -8.99 4.02 -18.97
CA ILE A 81 -9.44 5.40 -18.74
C ILE A 81 -8.67 6.37 -19.62
N ALA A 82 -7.34 6.23 -19.65
CA ALA A 82 -6.50 7.07 -20.49
C ALA A 82 -6.88 6.98 -21.98
N GLU A 83 -7.31 5.80 -22.45
CA GLU A 83 -7.79 5.62 -23.83
C GLU A 83 -9.18 6.25 -24.05
N ARG A 84 -10.12 6.09 -23.10
CA ARG A 84 -11.43 6.74 -23.15
C ARG A 84 -11.33 8.28 -23.17
N GLU A 85 -10.36 8.85 -22.46
CA GLU A 85 -10.09 10.30 -22.47
C GLU A 85 -9.52 10.80 -23.82
N LYS A 86 -8.74 9.98 -24.52
CA LYS A 86 -8.17 10.34 -25.83
C LYS A 86 -9.15 10.22 -26.98
N ASN A 87 -10.11 9.32 -26.87
CA ASN A 87 -11.16 9.10 -27.87
C ASN A 87 -12.55 9.31 -27.26
N PRO A 88 -12.89 10.54 -26.81
CA PRO A 88 -14.24 10.86 -26.40
C PRO A 88 -15.10 10.82 -27.67
N ALA A 89 -16.00 9.84 -27.72
CA ALA A 89 -16.96 9.68 -28.82
C ALA A 89 -17.78 10.96 -29.07
#